data_AF-A0A3C1NKP5-F1
#
_entry.id   AF-A0A3C1NKP5-F1
#
_cell.length_a   1.000
_cell.length_b   1.000
_cell.length_c   1.000
_cell.angle_alpha   90.00
_cell.angle_beta   90.00
_cell.angle_gamma   90.00
#
_symmetry.space_group_name_H-M   'P 1'
#
loop_
_entity.id
_entity.type
_entity.pdbx_description
1 polymer ?
#
loop_
_entity_poly.entity_id
_entity_poly.type
_entity_poly.pdbx_seq_one_letter_code
_entity_poly.pdbx_strand_id
1 'polypeptide(L)'
;HVKKFIATHYVMEASNSAWNQQQSFYAAGNKDEGNPYDSKNSLTEEEKANTEKQTIRGKYLSVVIAKNLSMDINQFNKYNPGFDAKLSAQGEYDLLLPADKMQQFLANKYQILNECVNSILGDEPLPPAKTTYPKAGRKKSP
;
A
#
# COMPACT_ATOMS: atom_id res chain seq x y z
N HIS A 1 -22.48 40.95 32.37
CA HIS A 1 -21.04 41.00 32.08
C HIS A 1 -20.77 40.11 30.85
N VAL A 2 -19.97 40.58 29.88
CA VAL A 2 -19.83 40.00 28.53
C VAL A 2 -18.83 38.83 28.50
N LYS A 3 -19.19 37.84 27.67
CA LYS A 3 -18.54 36.60 27.23
C LYS A 3 -17.08 36.76 26.75
N LYS A 4 -16.22 35.75 26.98
CA LYS A 4 -15.03 35.50 26.15
C LYS A 4 -14.80 34.01 25.96
N PHE A 5 -14.97 33.54 24.73
CA PHE A 5 -14.55 32.23 24.27
C PHE A 5 -13.04 32.24 24.06
N ILE A 6 -12.34 31.18 24.43
CA ILE A 6 -10.90 31.04 24.16
C ILE A 6 -10.75 30.22 22.89
N ALA A 7 -10.32 30.89 21.82
CA ALA A 7 -9.86 30.27 20.58
C ALA A 7 -8.38 29.88 20.74
N THR A 8 -8.12 28.58 20.85
CA THR A 8 -6.75 28.04 20.79
C THR A 8 -6.22 28.19 19.38
N HIS A 9 -5.17 29.00 19.23
CA HIS A 9 -4.52 29.29 17.96
C HIS A 9 -3.64 28.11 17.51
N TYR A 10 -3.68 27.86 16.21
CA TYR A 10 -2.94 26.86 15.47
C TYR A 10 -1.44 27.22 15.41
N VAL A 11 -0.55 26.31 15.81
CA VAL A 11 0.89 26.42 15.51
C VAL A 11 1.15 25.59 14.24
N MET A 12 1.35 26.28 13.13
CA MET A 12 2.00 25.72 11.94
C MET A 12 3.50 25.88 12.12
N GLU A 13 4.19 24.82 12.54
CA GLU A 13 5.62 24.73 12.32
C GLU A 13 5.85 24.31 10.87
N ALA A 14 6.31 25.27 10.06
CA ALA A 14 6.86 25.01 8.75
C ALA A 14 8.33 24.58 8.92
N SER A 15 8.60 23.29 8.85
CA SER A 15 9.96 22.75 8.75
C SER A 15 10.12 21.99 7.43
N ASN A 16 10.66 22.71 6.46
CA ASN A 16 11.21 22.26 5.19
C ASN A 16 11.94 20.91 5.32
N SER A 17 11.51 19.89 4.58
CA SER A 17 12.40 18.80 4.16
C SER A 17 12.06 18.40 2.73
N ALA A 18 13.00 18.75 1.86
CA ALA A 18 12.99 18.48 0.44
C ALA A 18 12.74 17.00 0.15
N TRP A 19 11.72 16.68 -0.64
CA TRP A 19 11.56 15.37 -1.25
C TRP A 19 11.55 15.47 -2.77
N ASN A 20 12.69 15.04 -3.28
CA ASN A 20 13.06 14.57 -4.61
C ASN A 20 11.92 14.39 -5.64
N GLN A 21 12.06 15.18 -6.69
CA GLN A 21 11.52 15.05 -8.03
C GLN A 21 11.82 13.66 -8.64
N GLN A 22 10.81 12.81 -8.87
CA GLN A 22 10.78 12.04 -10.13
C GLN A 22 9.42 11.43 -10.47
N GLN A 23 9.06 11.64 -11.75
CA GLN A 23 8.15 10.85 -12.60
C GLN A 23 6.63 11.08 -12.49
N SER A 24 6.21 12.10 -13.23
CA SER A 24 5.02 12.06 -14.10
C SER A 24 5.16 11.01 -15.24
N PHE A 25 4.11 10.89 -16.06
CA PHE A 25 3.89 10.01 -17.24
C PHE A 25 3.24 8.67 -16.83
N TYR A 26 1.96 8.35 -17.05
CA TYR A 26 0.99 8.62 -18.13
C TYR A 26 -0.43 8.62 -17.49
N ALA A 27 -1.41 9.47 -17.82
CA ALA A 27 -2.21 9.41 -19.03
C ALA A 27 -3.06 10.69 -19.17
N ALA A 28 -3.27 11.08 -20.43
CA ALA A 28 -3.91 12.31 -20.85
C ALA A 28 -5.43 12.30 -20.68
N GLY A 29 -5.98 13.48 -20.39
CA GLY A 29 -7.38 13.80 -20.72
C GLY A 29 -8.16 14.47 -19.60
N ASN A 30 -7.87 15.74 -19.31
CA ASN A 30 -8.85 16.83 -19.33
C ASN A 30 -8.15 18.13 -18.94
N LYS A 31 -8.33 19.14 -19.79
CA LYS A 31 -7.86 20.51 -19.56
C LYS A 31 -8.82 21.15 -18.55
N ASP A 32 -8.38 21.32 -17.32
CA ASP A 32 -8.95 22.30 -16.41
C ASP A 32 -7.80 23.12 -15.84
N GLU A 33 -7.92 24.44 -15.99
CA GLU A 33 -6.90 25.45 -15.70
C GLU A 33 -6.82 25.73 -14.20
N GLY A 34 -6.54 24.67 -13.43
CA GLY A 34 -6.33 24.72 -11.98
C GLY A 34 -4.84 24.57 -11.63
N ASN A 35 -4.35 25.46 -10.79
CA ASN A 35 -2.98 25.52 -10.26
C ASN A 35 -2.41 24.12 -9.90
N PRO A 36 -1.29 23.65 -10.50
CA PRO A 36 -0.75 22.29 -10.30
C PRO A 36 -0.18 22.03 -8.90
N TYR A 37 -0.13 23.06 -8.04
CA TYR A 37 0.30 22.98 -6.64
C TYR A 37 -0.84 22.76 -5.65
N ASP A 38 -2.10 22.78 -6.10
CA ASP A 38 -3.28 22.63 -5.25
C ASP A 38 -3.93 21.25 -5.41
N SER A 39 -3.13 20.21 -5.69
CA SER A 39 -3.56 18.84 -5.44
C SER A 39 -3.57 18.61 -3.93
N LYS A 40 -4.57 19.20 -3.25
CA LYS A 40 -5.00 18.86 -1.90
C LYS A 40 -5.53 17.43 -1.92
N ASN A 41 -4.61 16.46 -2.07
CA ASN A 41 -4.86 15.08 -1.71
C ASN A 41 -4.82 14.90 -0.17
N SER A 42 -4.88 16.01 0.58
CA SER A 42 -5.08 16.02 2.01
C SER A 42 -6.46 15.41 2.30
N LEU A 43 -6.45 14.25 2.95
CA LEU A 43 -7.64 13.70 3.59
C LEU A 43 -8.40 14.81 4.31
N THR A 44 -9.71 14.90 4.08
CA THR A 44 -10.56 15.89 4.76
C THR A 44 -10.50 15.66 6.26
N GLU A 45 -10.78 16.68 7.07
CA GLU A 45 -10.73 16.55 8.53
C GLU A 45 -11.68 15.45 9.04
N GLU A 46 -12.78 15.23 8.34
CA GLU A 46 -13.76 14.16 8.58
C GLU A 46 -13.20 12.77 8.24
N GLU A 47 -12.45 12.64 7.15
CA GLU A 47 -11.76 11.41 6.78
C GLU A 47 -10.68 11.04 7.81
N LYS A 48 -9.99 12.03 8.39
CA LYS A 48 -9.00 11.80 9.46
C LYS A 48 -9.62 11.42 10.80
N ALA A 49 -10.79 11.97 11.12
CA ALA A 49 -11.46 11.70 12.39
C ALA A 49 -11.92 10.24 12.52
N ASN A 50 -12.20 9.57 11.40
CA ASN A 50 -12.68 8.18 11.36
C ASN A 50 -11.61 7.18 10.91
N THR A 51 -10.34 7.58 10.87
CA THR A 51 -9.23 6.66 10.57
C THR A 51 -8.65 6.06 11.83
N GLU A 52 -8.40 4.77 11.78
CA GLU A 52 -7.65 4.02 12.77
C GLU A 52 -6.28 3.63 12.23
N LYS A 53 -5.32 3.52 13.14
CA LYS A 53 -3.94 3.14 12.84
C LYS A 53 -3.62 1.81 13.51
N GLN A 54 -3.10 0.87 12.74
CA GLN A 54 -2.68 -0.44 13.22
C GLN A 54 -1.28 -0.79 12.70
N THR A 55 -0.36 -1.08 13.62
CA THR A 55 0.97 -1.58 13.24
C THR A 55 0.85 -3.02 12.75
N ILE A 56 1.40 -3.29 11.56
CA ILE A 56 1.42 -4.60 10.92
C ILE A 56 2.85 -4.99 10.55
N ARG A 57 3.08 -6.31 10.53
CA ARG A 57 4.37 -6.93 10.19
C ARG A 57 4.13 -8.11 9.27
N GLY A 58 5.01 -8.30 8.29
CA GLY A 58 4.94 -9.40 7.33
C GLY A 58 4.93 -8.94 5.88
N LYS A 59 4.70 -9.89 4.97
CA LYS A 59 4.71 -9.67 3.51
C LYS A 59 3.31 -9.33 3.02
N TYR A 60 2.80 -8.18 3.40
CA TYR A 60 1.54 -7.66 2.87
C TYR A 60 1.75 -6.92 1.55
N LEU A 61 0.72 -6.94 0.70
CA LEU A 61 0.65 -6.20 -0.55
C LEU A 61 -0.55 -5.25 -0.53
N SER A 62 -0.34 -4.00 -0.94
CA SER A 62 -1.38 -2.96 -1.03
C SER A 62 -2.60 -3.43 -1.82
N VAL A 63 -2.36 -4.04 -2.99
CA VAL A 63 -3.40 -4.53 -3.92
C VAL A 63 -4.28 -5.60 -3.27
N VAL A 64 -3.68 -6.52 -2.50
CA VAL A 64 -4.41 -7.61 -1.85
C VAL A 64 -5.22 -7.09 -0.68
N ILE A 65 -4.67 -6.17 0.12
CA ILE A 65 -5.41 -5.51 1.21
C ILE A 65 -6.61 -4.75 0.64
N ALA A 66 -6.38 -3.87 -0.34
CA ALA A 66 -7.44 -3.06 -0.96
C ALA A 66 -8.57 -3.94 -1.52
N LYS A 67 -8.23 -5.02 -2.23
CA LYS A 67 -9.18 -6.01 -2.74
C LYS A 67 -10.01 -6.65 -1.63
N ASN A 68 -9.39 -7.16 -0.57
CA ASN A 68 -10.09 -7.83 0.53
C ASN A 68 -11.00 -6.87 1.32
N LEU A 69 -10.67 -5.58 1.34
CA LEU A 69 -11.47 -4.54 1.97
C LEU A 69 -12.52 -3.94 1.05
N SER A 70 -12.62 -4.38 -0.21
CA SER A 70 -13.45 -3.75 -1.25
C SER A 70 -13.22 -2.23 -1.30
N MET A 71 -11.96 -1.81 -1.20
CA MET A 71 -11.50 -0.43 -1.25
C MET A 71 -10.76 -0.20 -2.55
N ASP A 72 -10.94 0.97 -3.16
CA ASP A 72 -10.18 1.34 -4.35
C ASP A 72 -8.69 1.49 -4.01
N ILE A 73 -7.81 1.03 -4.90
CA ILE A 73 -6.37 1.06 -4.67
C ILE A 73 -5.82 2.49 -4.60
N ASN A 74 -6.41 3.45 -5.34
CA ASN A 74 -6.00 4.85 -5.26
C ASN A 74 -6.43 5.46 -3.92
N GLN A 75 -7.62 5.10 -3.44
CA GLN A 75 -8.07 5.49 -2.10
C GLN A 75 -7.14 4.90 -1.03
N PHE A 76 -6.79 3.61 -1.11
CA PHE A 76 -5.83 3.00 -0.19
C PHE A 76 -4.48 3.73 -0.20
N ASN A 77 -3.96 4.06 -1.39
CA ASN A 77 -2.69 4.78 -1.55
C ASN A 77 -2.75 6.23 -1.06
N LYS A 78 -3.94 6.86 -1.07
CA LYS A 78 -4.17 8.18 -0.44
C LYS A 78 -3.99 8.10 1.08
N TYR A 79 -4.49 7.05 1.72
CA TYR A 79 -4.28 6.81 3.15
C TYR A 79 -2.86 6.31 3.48
N ASN A 80 -2.27 5.49 2.59
CA ASN A 80 -1.01 4.77 2.82
C ASN A 80 0.00 4.98 1.67
N PRO A 81 0.55 6.19 1.50
CA PRO A 81 1.46 6.48 0.39
C PRO A 81 2.77 5.70 0.52
N GLY A 82 3.11 4.95 -0.54
CA GLY A 82 4.33 4.15 -0.63
C GLY A 82 4.34 2.92 0.27
N PHE A 83 3.17 2.37 0.59
CA PHE A 83 2.99 1.22 1.48
C PHE A 83 3.94 0.06 1.20
N ASP A 84 3.93 -0.49 -0.02
CA ASP A 84 4.70 -1.70 -0.35
C ASP A 84 6.21 -1.48 -0.19
N ALA A 85 6.72 -0.33 -0.62
CA ALA A 85 8.13 0.01 -0.52
C ALA A 85 8.57 0.17 0.95
N LYS A 86 7.77 0.87 1.77
CA LYS A 86 8.08 1.10 3.19
C LYS A 86 8.03 -0.20 4.00
N LEU A 87 7.00 -1.01 3.79
CA LEU A 87 6.86 -2.29 4.47
C LEU A 87 7.98 -3.27 4.07
N SER A 88 8.38 -3.29 2.79
CA SER A 88 9.49 -4.13 2.33
C SER A 88 10.84 -3.70 2.93
N ALA A 89 11.07 -2.39 3.08
CA ALA A 89 12.31 -1.85 3.63
C ALA A 89 12.44 -2.02 5.15
N GLN A 90 11.36 -1.78 5.91
CA GLN A 90 11.39 -1.76 7.38
C GLN A 90 10.89 -3.06 8.01
N GLY A 91 10.13 -3.88 7.28
CA GLY A 91 9.50 -5.12 7.78
C GLY A 91 8.26 -4.88 8.65
N GLU A 92 7.99 -3.63 9.02
CA GLU A 92 6.79 -3.19 9.71
C GLU A 92 6.26 -1.89 9.11
N TYR A 93 4.95 -1.69 9.23
CA TYR A 93 4.29 -0.49 8.74
C TYR A 93 3.09 -0.16 9.61
N ASP A 94 2.85 1.13 9.81
CA ASP A 94 1.68 1.65 10.50
C ASP A 94 0.54 1.89 9.51
N LEU A 95 -0.33 0.89 9.38
CA LEU A 95 -1.44 0.90 8.44
C LEU A 95 -2.54 1.86 8.90
N LEU A 96 -2.92 2.80 8.05
CA LEU A 96 -4.01 3.74 8.28
C LEU A 96 -5.23 3.36 7.43
N LEU A 97 -6.37 3.09 8.06
CA LEU A 97 -7.62 2.77 7.36
C LEU A 97 -8.81 3.42 8.06
N PRO A 98 -9.92 3.68 7.36
CA PRO A 98 -11.20 3.96 8.00
C PRO A 98 -11.59 2.87 9.01
N ALA A 99 -12.28 3.23 10.09
CA ALA A 99 -12.61 2.32 11.21
C ALA A 99 -13.36 1.04 10.76
N ASP A 100 -14.32 1.17 9.84
CA ASP A 100 -15.06 0.04 9.26
C ASP A 100 -14.13 -0.93 8.53
N LYS A 101 -13.18 -0.40 7.75
CA LYS A 101 -12.19 -1.17 7.00
C LYS A 101 -11.11 -1.75 7.91
N MET A 102 -10.77 -1.06 8.99
CA MET A 102 -9.83 -1.58 9.99
C MET A 102 -10.41 -2.82 10.67
N GLN A 103 -11.69 -2.80 11.04
CA GLN A 103 -12.36 -3.96 11.61
C GLN A 103 -12.38 -5.16 10.64
N GLN A 104 -12.69 -4.91 9.35
CA GLN A 104 -12.63 -5.93 8.31
C GLN A 104 -11.21 -6.49 8.12
N PHE A 105 -10.20 -5.62 8.12
CA PHE A 105 -8.80 -6.01 8.02
C PHE A 105 -8.39 -6.92 9.17
N LEU A 106 -8.74 -6.56 10.41
CA LEU A 106 -8.40 -7.35 11.60
C LEU A 106 -9.08 -8.72 11.59
N ALA A 107 -10.34 -8.79 11.15
CA ALA A 107 -11.07 -10.05 11.03
C ALA A 107 -10.43 -11.01 10.00
N ASN A 108 -9.95 -10.47 8.87
CA ASN A 108 -9.40 -11.26 7.77
C ASN A 108 -7.87 -11.25 7.70
N LYS A 109 -7.19 -10.74 8.74
CA LYS A 109 -5.74 -10.43 8.74
C LYS A 109 -4.86 -11.58 8.24
N TYR A 110 -5.14 -12.81 8.69
CA TYR A 110 -4.37 -13.99 8.31
C TYR A 110 -4.69 -14.47 6.89
N GLN A 111 -5.94 -14.35 6.46
CA GLN A 111 -6.34 -14.70 5.09
C GLN A 111 -5.67 -13.77 4.08
N ILE A 112 -5.69 -12.46 4.37
CA ILE A 112 -5.00 -11.44 3.56
C ILE A 112 -3.50 -11.73 3.50
N LEU A 113 -2.86 -12.04 4.63
CA LEU A 113 -1.43 -12.36 4.66
C LEU A 113 -1.11 -13.59 3.81
N ASN A 114 -1.91 -14.64 3.92
CA ASN A 114 -1.72 -15.87 3.14
C ASN A 114 -1.90 -15.60 1.63
N GLU A 115 -2.89 -14.81 1.24
CA GLU A 115 -3.08 -14.40 -0.16
C GLU A 115 -1.87 -13.62 -0.67
N CYS A 116 -1.35 -12.67 0.11
CA CYS A 116 -0.16 -11.91 -0.26
C CYS A 116 1.05 -12.82 -0.47
N VAL A 117 1.31 -13.76 0.44
CA VAL A 117 2.41 -14.72 0.33
C VAL A 117 2.24 -15.60 -0.90
N ASN A 118 1.02 -16.09 -1.16
CA ASN A 118 0.74 -16.89 -2.35
C ASN A 118 0.92 -16.08 -3.64
N SER A 119 0.55 -14.80 -3.67
CA SER A 119 0.80 -13.93 -4.82
C SER A 119 2.29 -13.74 -5.08
N ILE A 120 3.11 -13.63 -4.03
CA ILE A 120 4.56 -13.48 -4.16
C ILE A 120 5.21 -14.78 -4.68
N LEU A 121 4.76 -15.94 -4.20
CA LEU A 121 5.32 -17.24 -4.59
C LEU A 121 4.81 -17.74 -5.94
N GLY A 122 3.58 -17.37 -6.31
CA GLY A 122 2.93 -17.82 -7.54
C GLY A 122 3.44 -17.16 -8.82
N ASP A 123 4.23 -16.08 -8.70
CA ASP A 123 4.78 -15.33 -9.83
C ASP A 123 6.12 -15.91 -10.35
N GLU A 124 6.64 -16.98 -9.72
CA GLU A 124 7.80 -17.73 -10.25
C GLU A 124 7.32 -18.69 -11.36
N PRO A 125 7.63 -18.43 -12.65
CA PRO A 125 7.43 -19.44 -13.68
C PRO A 125 8.36 -20.61 -13.37
N LEU A 126 7.78 -21.72 -12.93
CA LEU A 126 8.52 -22.97 -12.73
C LEU A 126 9.37 -23.21 -13.99
N PRO A 127 10.71 -23.27 -13.88
CA PRO A 127 11.52 -23.62 -15.03
C PRO A 127 11.02 -24.97 -15.55
N PRO A 128 10.76 -25.13 -16.86
CA PRO A 128 10.28 -26.39 -17.38
C PRO A 128 11.25 -27.48 -16.95
N ALA A 129 10.77 -28.41 -16.13
CA ALA A 129 11.58 -29.47 -15.55
C ALA A 129 12.17 -30.32 -16.68
N LYS A 130 13.36 -29.93 -17.18
CA LYS A 130 14.14 -30.73 -18.13
C LYS A 130 14.77 -31.88 -17.34
N THR A 131 14.01 -32.94 -17.15
CA THR A 131 14.54 -34.22 -16.69
C THR A 131 15.37 -34.82 -17.82
N THR A 132 16.67 -34.56 -17.79
CA THR A 132 17.60 -35.26 -18.69
C THR A 132 17.91 -36.60 -18.06
N TYR A 133 17.12 -37.63 -18.39
CA TYR A 133 17.41 -38.99 -17.93
C TYR A 133 18.70 -39.49 -18.60
N PRO A 134 19.68 -40.01 -17.84
CA PRO A 134 20.86 -40.60 -18.45
C PRO A 134 20.44 -41.82 -19.28
N LYS A 135 20.67 -41.75 -20.60
CA LYS A 135 20.46 -42.86 -21.53
C LYS A 135 21.29 -44.06 -21.05
N ALA A 136 20.62 -45.12 -20.62
CA ALA A 136 21.26 -46.35 -20.18
C ALA A 136 22.31 -46.79 -21.20
N GLY A 137 23.57 -46.84 -20.76
CA GLY A 137 24.69 -47.29 -21.58
C GLY A 137 24.39 -48.69 -22.11
N ARG A 138 24.24 -48.79 -23.43
CA ARG A 138 24.00 -50.06 -24.13
C ARG A 138 25.24 -50.93 -23.92
N LYS A 139 25.19 -51.86 -22.96
CA LYS A 139 26.24 -52.86 -22.76
C LYS A 139 26.37 -53.66 -24.07
N LYS A 140 27.51 -53.55 -24.74
CA LYS A 140 27.89 -54.47 -25.81
C LYS A 140 28.15 -55.83 -25.14
N SER A 141 27.31 -56.81 -25.46
CA SER A 141 27.56 -58.21 -25.11
C SER A 141 28.71 -58.77 -25.97
N PRO A 142 29.46 -59.78 -25.45
CA PRO A 142 30.63 -60.36 -26.10
C PRO A 142 30.33 -61.04 -27.43
#